data_AF-A0A521E654-F1
#
_entry.id   AF-A0A521E654-F1
#
_cell.length_a   1.000
_cell.length_b   1.000
_cell.length_c   1.000
_cell.angle_alpha   90.00
_cell.angle_beta   90.00
_cell.angle_gamma   90.00
#
_symmetry.space_group_name_H-M   'P 1'
#
loop_
_entity.id
_entity.type
_entity.pdbx_description
1 polymer ?
#
loop_
_entity_poly.entity_id
_entity_poly.type
_entity_poly.pdbx_seq_one_letter_code
_entity_poly.pdbx_strand_id
1 'polypeptide(L)'
;MSIQRRLLTNLALSLILLITASCSPNNKQENQKPEYNEMKQMVMDVLHTKDGKKALQEVMKDPEFKKEIVISDSDIEKSITQAMQDPKMQKQLEKLFEKPKVASSFAKATKKEHKKLIKQLMKDPEYQKMMLDILKDPEFSKQLNQVIKGQKSRKEIQKVMEEALESPTFKEKFSKLLEEAVKKSEKEKKKKGQQGGSGEGEQSSS
;
A
#
# COMPACT_ATOMS: atom_id res chain seq x y z
N MET A 1 52.54 -21.51 -97.49
CA MET A 1 51.54 -20.44 -97.20
C MET A 1 50.82 -20.56 -95.85
N SER A 2 50.99 -21.65 -95.07
CA SER A 2 50.32 -21.82 -93.77
C SER A 2 51.06 -21.17 -92.57
N ILE A 3 52.36 -20.93 -92.68
CA ILE A 3 53.19 -20.38 -91.58
C ILE A 3 53.04 -18.84 -91.49
N GLN A 4 53.02 -18.14 -92.63
CA GLN A 4 52.85 -16.67 -92.62
C GLN A 4 51.45 -16.23 -92.16
N ARG A 5 50.40 -17.01 -92.45
CA ARG A 5 49.05 -16.73 -91.93
C ARG A 5 48.94 -16.91 -90.41
N ARG A 6 49.70 -17.86 -89.82
CA ARG A 6 49.77 -18.09 -88.36
C ARG A 6 50.60 -17.02 -87.65
N LEU A 7 51.64 -16.50 -88.31
CA LEU A 7 52.41 -15.36 -87.78
C LEU A 7 51.58 -14.06 -87.76
N LEU A 8 50.83 -13.78 -88.83
CA LEU A 8 49.97 -12.59 -88.90
C LEU A 8 48.82 -12.63 -87.89
N THR A 9 48.22 -13.79 -87.65
CA THR A 9 47.12 -13.94 -86.68
C THR A 9 47.60 -13.83 -85.23
N ASN A 10 48.77 -14.39 -84.90
CA ASN A 10 49.37 -14.22 -83.56
C ASN A 10 49.87 -12.79 -83.31
N LEU A 11 50.37 -12.10 -84.36
CA LEU A 11 50.75 -10.69 -84.27
C LEU A 11 49.53 -9.76 -84.10
N ALA A 12 48.41 -10.06 -84.78
CA ALA A 12 47.16 -9.33 -84.62
C ALA A 12 46.49 -9.55 -83.24
N LEU A 13 46.58 -10.76 -82.69
CA LEU A 13 46.03 -11.09 -81.36
C LEU A 13 46.86 -10.45 -80.22
N SER A 14 48.18 -10.34 -80.38
CA SER A 14 49.06 -9.62 -79.48
C SER A 14 48.83 -8.10 -79.52
N LEU A 15 48.56 -7.54 -80.71
CA LEU A 15 48.28 -6.12 -80.89
C LEU A 15 46.93 -5.70 -80.28
N ILE A 16 45.92 -6.58 -80.25
CA ILE A 16 44.61 -6.31 -79.64
C ILE A 16 44.67 -6.35 -78.10
N LEU A 17 45.59 -7.12 -77.50
CA LEU A 17 45.77 -7.21 -76.05
C LEU A 17 46.50 -5.99 -75.45
N LEU A 18 47.21 -5.21 -76.28
CA LEU A 18 47.92 -3.99 -75.89
C LEU A 18 47.04 -2.73 -75.84
N ILE A 19 45.88 -2.71 -76.51
CA ILE A 19 45.01 -1.52 -76.60
C ILE A 19 44.04 -1.42 -75.40
N THR A 20 43.83 -2.50 -74.64
CA THR A 20 42.95 -2.50 -73.45
C THR A 20 43.67 -2.15 -72.15
N ALA A 21 44.99 -1.96 -72.17
CA ALA A 21 45.82 -1.68 -70.99
C ALA A 21 46.20 -0.19 -70.81
N SER A 22 45.52 0.75 -71.48
CA SER A 22 45.82 2.19 -71.37
C SER A 22 44.57 3.04 -71.21
N CYS A 23 44.05 3.11 -69.98
CA CYS A 23 43.34 4.28 -69.50
C CYS A 23 43.59 4.49 -68.00
N SER A 24 44.48 5.43 -67.68
CA SER A 24 44.55 6.17 -66.42
C SER A 24 45.39 7.42 -66.66
N PRO A 25 45.21 8.56 -65.94
CA PRO A 25 44.38 8.77 -64.75
C PRO A 25 43.57 10.10 -64.77
N ASN A 26 42.25 10.07 -64.59
CA ASN A 26 41.51 10.99 -63.70
C ASN A 26 39.99 10.79 -63.84
N ASN A 27 39.42 10.02 -62.93
CA ASN A 27 38.33 10.46 -62.08
C ASN A 27 37.98 9.31 -61.13
N LYS A 28 38.13 9.58 -59.83
CA LYS A 28 37.19 9.21 -58.74
C LYS A 28 36.34 7.96 -59.06
N GLN A 29 36.53 6.81 -58.43
CA GLN A 29 36.16 6.60 -57.04
C GLN A 29 36.68 5.23 -56.59
N GLU A 30 37.93 5.20 -56.15
CA GLU A 30 38.35 4.26 -55.10
C GLU A 30 38.00 4.91 -53.75
N ASN A 31 36.71 5.21 -53.55
CA ASN A 31 36.17 5.72 -52.30
C ASN A 31 34.63 5.73 -52.39
N GLN A 32 33.97 4.58 -52.22
CA GLN A 32 32.52 4.54 -51.94
C GLN A 32 32.21 4.78 -50.44
N LYS A 33 33.21 5.22 -49.65
CA LYS A 33 33.07 5.53 -48.22
C LYS A 33 32.96 7.02 -47.84
N PRO A 34 33.42 8.04 -48.61
CA PRO A 34 33.28 9.43 -48.21
C PRO A 34 31.84 9.92 -48.41
N GLU A 35 31.17 9.58 -49.51
CA GLU A 35 29.75 9.94 -49.72
C GLU A 35 28.82 9.29 -48.69
N TYR A 36 29.08 8.04 -48.29
CA TYR A 36 28.31 7.39 -47.22
C TYR A 36 28.54 8.07 -45.86
N ASN A 37 29.78 8.43 -45.54
CA ASN A 37 30.10 9.13 -44.30
C ASN A 37 29.53 10.56 -44.28
N GLU A 38 29.58 11.27 -45.41
CA GLU A 38 29.00 12.60 -45.58
C GLU A 38 27.46 12.56 -45.52
N MET A 39 26.83 11.58 -46.17
CA MET A 39 25.38 11.36 -46.08
C MET A 39 24.96 10.97 -44.67
N LYS A 40 25.74 10.14 -43.97
CA LYS A 40 25.51 9.80 -42.57
C LYS A 40 25.59 11.05 -41.68
N GLN A 41 26.60 11.90 -41.87
CA GLN A 41 26.70 13.15 -41.12
C GLN A 41 25.55 14.09 -41.44
N MET A 42 25.17 14.22 -42.70
CA MET A 42 24.01 15.03 -43.10
C MET A 42 22.71 14.53 -42.45
N VAL A 43 22.47 13.21 -42.45
CA VAL A 43 21.30 12.62 -41.78
C VAL A 43 21.36 12.85 -40.27
N MET A 44 22.53 12.67 -39.65
CA MET A 44 22.71 12.96 -38.22
C MET A 44 22.46 14.44 -37.92
N ASP A 45 22.96 15.35 -38.73
CA ASP A 45 22.76 16.78 -38.58
C ASP A 45 21.28 17.14 -38.71
N VAL A 46 20.57 16.59 -39.70
CA VAL A 46 19.11 16.73 -39.88
C VAL A 46 18.37 16.25 -38.64
N LEU A 47 18.71 15.09 -38.07
CA LEU A 47 18.08 14.59 -36.83
C LEU A 47 18.36 15.50 -35.63
N HIS A 48 19.54 16.11 -35.54
CA HIS A 48 19.90 17.02 -34.45
C HIS A 48 19.31 18.43 -34.62
N THR A 49 18.88 18.82 -35.83
CA THR A 49 18.22 20.11 -36.07
C THR A 49 16.91 20.26 -35.29
N LYS A 50 16.45 21.51 -35.15
CA LYS A 50 15.17 21.82 -34.53
C LYS A 50 14.00 21.14 -35.23
N ASP A 51 14.05 21.06 -36.56
CA ASP A 51 12.97 20.48 -37.36
C ASP A 51 12.99 18.94 -37.30
N GLY A 52 14.17 18.32 -37.31
CA GLY A 52 14.32 16.89 -37.04
C GLY A 52 13.80 16.49 -35.65
N LYS A 53 14.14 17.27 -34.62
CA LYS A 53 13.61 17.06 -33.25
C LYS A 53 12.09 17.25 -33.19
N LYS A 54 11.53 18.24 -33.88
CA LYS A 54 10.07 18.44 -33.94
C LYS A 54 9.37 17.29 -34.65
N ALA A 55 9.89 16.84 -35.79
CA ALA A 55 9.36 15.69 -36.52
C ALA A 55 9.36 14.43 -35.64
N LEU A 56 10.45 14.18 -34.91
CA LEU A 56 10.51 13.09 -33.93
C LEU A 56 9.49 13.27 -32.78
N GLN A 57 9.30 14.49 -32.28
CA GLN A 57 8.27 14.76 -31.26
C GLN A 57 6.84 14.54 -31.79
N GLU A 58 6.59 14.80 -33.07
CA GLU A 58 5.30 14.53 -33.71
C GLU A 58 5.06 13.04 -33.86
N VAL A 59 6.07 12.29 -34.30
CA VAL A 59 6.02 10.82 -34.35
C VAL A 59 5.82 10.24 -32.95
N MET A 60 6.48 10.79 -31.93
CA MET A 60 6.26 10.40 -30.53
C MET A 60 4.85 10.70 -30.00
N LYS A 61 4.04 11.54 -30.66
CA LYS A 61 2.63 11.73 -30.28
C LYS A 61 1.74 10.60 -30.78
N ASP A 62 2.18 9.89 -31.83
CA ASP A 62 1.46 8.77 -32.42
C ASP A 62 1.28 7.62 -31.40
N PRO A 63 0.03 7.20 -31.11
CA PRO A 63 -0.25 6.08 -30.21
C PRO A 63 0.33 4.73 -30.65
N GLU A 64 0.49 4.48 -31.95
CA GLU A 64 1.08 3.23 -32.45
C GLU A 64 2.58 3.23 -32.19
N PHE A 65 3.25 4.34 -32.52
CA PHE A 65 4.68 4.49 -32.26
C PHE A 65 5.01 4.39 -30.76
N LYS A 66 4.20 5.00 -29.88
CA LYS A 66 4.39 4.91 -28.41
C LYS A 66 4.35 3.48 -27.86
N LYS A 67 3.62 2.57 -28.49
CA LYS A 67 3.51 1.17 -28.02
C LYS A 67 4.74 0.34 -28.37
N GLU A 68 5.45 0.72 -29.43
CA GLU A 68 6.63 -0.01 -29.91
C GLU A 68 7.95 0.44 -29.28
N ILE A 69 7.95 1.57 -28.56
CA ILE A 69 9.15 2.03 -27.85
C ILE A 69 9.43 1.10 -26.68
N VAL A 70 10.51 0.32 -26.80
CA VAL A 70 11.06 -0.48 -25.70
C VAL A 70 11.95 0.44 -24.85
N ILE A 71 11.51 0.71 -23.62
CA ILE A 71 12.33 1.39 -22.61
C ILE A 71 13.03 0.30 -21.79
N SER A 72 14.31 0.50 -21.48
CA SER A 72 15.05 -0.46 -20.64
C SER A 72 14.48 -0.50 -19.22
N ASP A 73 14.47 -1.69 -18.59
CA ASP A 73 14.00 -1.84 -17.22
C ASP A 73 14.77 -0.95 -16.22
N SER A 74 16.07 -0.74 -16.46
CA SER A 74 16.92 0.12 -15.62
C SER A 74 16.52 1.59 -15.69
N ASP A 75 16.16 2.08 -16.88
CA ASP A 75 15.73 3.47 -17.03
C ASP A 75 14.32 3.68 -16.46
N ILE A 76 13.45 2.67 -16.56
CA ILE A 76 12.15 2.66 -15.88
C ILE A 76 12.34 2.70 -14.36
N GLU A 77 13.19 1.84 -13.80
CA GLU A 77 13.47 1.78 -12.36
C GLU A 77 14.01 3.11 -11.82
N LYS A 78 15.00 3.70 -12.49
CA LYS A 78 15.55 5.01 -12.14
C LYS A 78 14.49 6.09 -12.20
N SER A 79 13.69 6.12 -13.26
CA SER A 79 12.65 7.12 -13.45
C SER A 79 11.57 7.02 -12.39
N ILE A 80 11.11 5.81 -12.06
CA ILE A 80 10.12 5.57 -11.01
C ILE A 80 10.70 6.00 -9.65
N THR A 81 11.94 5.61 -9.34
CA THR A 81 12.59 5.95 -8.06
C THR A 81 12.72 7.46 -7.88
N GLN A 82 13.19 8.15 -8.92
CA GLN A 82 13.29 9.61 -8.93
C GLN A 82 11.91 10.28 -8.82
N ALA A 83 10.90 9.77 -9.52
CA ALA A 83 9.54 10.29 -9.45
C ALA A 83 8.92 10.10 -8.05
N MET A 84 9.23 9.02 -7.33
CA MET A 84 8.72 8.81 -5.96
C MET A 84 9.35 9.78 -4.94
N GLN A 85 10.56 10.27 -5.21
CA GLN A 85 11.28 11.21 -4.36
C GLN A 85 10.99 12.68 -4.71
N ASP A 86 10.44 12.97 -5.90
CA ASP A 86 10.11 14.33 -6.33
C ASP A 86 8.82 14.84 -5.64
N PRO A 87 8.90 15.92 -4.83
CA PRO A 87 7.73 16.52 -4.19
C PRO A 87 6.64 16.99 -5.16
N LYS A 88 7.00 17.38 -6.39
CA LYS A 88 6.01 17.77 -7.41
C LYS A 88 5.20 16.56 -7.86
N MET A 89 5.87 15.41 -7.98
CA MET A 89 5.22 14.17 -8.37
C MET A 89 4.34 13.60 -7.26
N GLN A 90 4.72 13.76 -6.00
CA GLN A 90 3.87 13.41 -4.86
C GLN A 90 2.50 14.13 -4.94
N LYS A 91 2.49 15.44 -5.20
CA LYS A 91 1.23 16.21 -5.37
C LYS A 91 0.40 15.75 -6.56
N GLN A 92 1.03 15.33 -7.66
CA GLN A 92 0.29 14.78 -8.80
C GLN A 92 -0.27 13.40 -8.48
N LEU A 93 0.49 12.57 -7.76
CA LEU A 93 0.07 11.25 -7.32
C LEU A 93 -1.12 11.32 -6.36
N GLU A 94 -1.12 12.28 -5.42
CA GLU A 94 -2.28 12.58 -4.57
C GLU A 94 -3.54 12.84 -5.40
N LYS A 95 -3.47 13.76 -6.38
CA LYS A 95 -4.59 14.04 -7.30
C LYS A 95 -5.02 12.84 -8.14
N LEU A 96 -4.09 11.94 -8.48
CA LEU A 96 -4.43 10.71 -9.17
C LEU A 96 -5.14 9.71 -8.27
N PHE A 97 -4.74 9.62 -6.99
CA PHE A 97 -5.39 8.76 -6.00
C PHE A 97 -6.79 9.25 -5.61
N GLU A 98 -7.10 10.54 -5.75
CA GLU A 98 -8.48 11.04 -5.62
C GLU A 98 -9.42 10.46 -6.69
N LYS A 99 -8.90 9.97 -7.83
CA LYS A 99 -9.73 9.38 -8.89
C LYS A 99 -10.21 7.97 -8.47
N PRO A 100 -11.53 7.71 -8.42
CA PRO A 100 -12.07 6.44 -7.89
C PRO A 100 -11.55 5.18 -8.59
N LYS A 101 -11.36 5.25 -9.92
CA LYS A 101 -10.85 4.11 -10.70
C LYS A 101 -9.40 3.78 -10.34
N VAL A 102 -8.57 4.80 -10.11
CA VAL A 102 -7.16 4.64 -9.73
C VAL A 102 -7.08 4.09 -8.31
N ALA A 103 -7.79 4.71 -7.36
CA ALA A 103 -7.87 4.24 -5.98
C ALA A 103 -8.35 2.77 -5.88
N SER A 104 -9.41 2.43 -6.61
CA SER A 104 -9.97 1.07 -6.64
C SER A 104 -8.97 0.05 -7.18
N SER A 105 -8.32 0.34 -8.30
CA SER A 105 -7.30 -0.54 -8.88
C SER A 105 -6.11 -0.71 -7.95
N PHE A 106 -5.63 0.37 -7.34
CA PHE A 106 -4.54 0.31 -6.36
C PHE A 106 -4.92 -0.49 -5.12
N ALA A 107 -6.11 -0.25 -4.55
CA ALA A 107 -6.60 -1.00 -3.39
C ALA A 107 -6.74 -2.49 -3.69
N LYS A 108 -7.21 -2.85 -4.90
CA LYS A 108 -7.28 -4.26 -5.34
C LYS A 108 -5.89 -4.89 -5.46
N ALA A 109 -4.95 -4.19 -6.10
CA ALA A 109 -3.58 -4.67 -6.29
C ALA A 109 -2.85 -4.86 -4.96
N THR A 110 -3.06 -3.96 -3.99
CA THR A 110 -2.38 -3.99 -2.70
C THR A 110 -3.12 -4.76 -1.61
N LYS A 111 -4.37 -5.22 -1.85
CA LYS A 111 -5.24 -5.85 -0.85
C LYS A 111 -4.57 -6.95 -0.03
N LYS A 112 -3.80 -7.83 -0.70
CA LYS A 112 -3.14 -8.97 -0.05
C LYS A 112 -2.07 -8.51 0.93
N GLU A 113 -1.16 -7.65 0.47
CA GLU A 113 -0.07 -7.13 1.30
C GLU A 113 -0.59 -6.19 2.37
N HIS A 114 -1.61 -5.37 2.08
CA HIS A 114 -2.27 -4.51 3.06
C HIS A 114 -2.91 -5.33 4.20
N LYS A 115 -3.60 -6.44 3.87
CA LYS A 115 -4.14 -7.38 4.87
C LYS A 115 -3.02 -8.02 5.71
N LYS A 116 -1.89 -8.37 5.09
CA LYS A 116 -0.74 -8.94 5.78
C LYS A 116 -0.14 -7.93 6.75
N LEU A 117 0.06 -6.68 6.31
CA LEU A 117 0.54 -5.57 7.12
C LEU A 117 -0.37 -5.34 8.33
N ILE A 118 -1.69 -5.18 8.14
CA ILE A 118 -2.62 -5.00 9.26
C ILE A 118 -2.53 -6.16 10.25
N LYS A 119 -2.48 -7.42 9.79
CA LYS A 119 -2.34 -8.58 10.67
C LYS A 119 -1.03 -8.58 11.47
N GLN A 120 0.05 -8.07 10.89
CA GLN A 120 1.32 -7.94 11.58
C GLN A 120 1.26 -6.81 12.61
N LEU A 121 0.71 -5.65 12.23
CA LEU A 121 0.49 -4.52 13.13
C LEU A 121 -0.43 -4.88 14.31
N MET A 122 -1.46 -5.70 14.12
CA MET A 122 -2.30 -6.17 15.24
C MET A 122 -1.51 -6.96 16.32
N LYS A 123 -0.32 -7.46 16.00
CA LYS A 123 0.58 -8.15 16.95
C LYS A 123 1.66 -7.21 17.50
N ASP A 124 1.77 -6.01 16.95
CA ASP A 124 2.72 -5.00 17.38
C ASP A 124 2.24 -4.30 18.65
N PRO A 125 3.07 -4.18 19.71
CA PRO A 125 2.66 -3.57 20.97
C PRO A 125 2.23 -2.09 20.85
N GLU A 126 2.87 -1.30 19.98
CA GLU A 126 2.52 0.12 19.82
C GLU A 126 1.17 0.26 19.12
N TYR A 127 0.96 -0.53 18.08
CA TYR A 127 -0.34 -0.56 17.39
C TYR A 127 -1.46 -1.08 18.29
N GLN A 128 -1.19 -2.09 19.12
CA GLN A 128 -2.14 -2.57 20.13
C GLN A 128 -2.48 -1.47 21.15
N LYS A 129 -1.49 -0.70 21.60
CA LYS A 129 -1.73 0.45 22.50
C LYS A 129 -2.65 1.48 21.85
N MET A 130 -2.38 1.87 20.61
CA MET A 130 -3.25 2.77 19.85
C MET A 130 -4.67 2.20 19.72
N MET A 131 -4.80 0.90 19.46
CA MET A 131 -6.11 0.24 19.41
C MET A 131 -6.84 0.26 20.76
N LEU A 132 -6.13 0.04 21.87
CA LEU A 132 -6.71 0.12 23.22
C LEU A 132 -7.20 1.54 23.53
N ASP A 133 -6.51 2.57 23.05
CA ASP A 133 -6.94 3.95 23.24
C ASP A 133 -8.22 4.24 22.44
N ILE A 134 -8.39 3.67 21.25
CA ILE A 134 -9.66 3.72 20.50
C ILE A 134 -10.78 3.02 21.29
N LEU A 135 -10.51 1.89 21.94
CA LEU A 135 -11.52 1.17 22.74
C LEU A 135 -11.95 1.92 24.01
N LYS A 136 -11.16 2.90 24.48
CA LYS A 136 -11.54 3.77 25.60
C LYS A 136 -12.51 4.88 25.19
N ASP A 137 -12.82 5.00 23.90
CA ASP A 137 -13.75 6.00 23.42
C ASP A 137 -15.13 5.89 24.12
N PRO A 138 -15.75 7.01 24.53
CA PRO A 138 -17.06 7.00 25.19
C PRO A 138 -18.18 6.34 24.39
N GLU A 139 -18.15 6.40 23.06
CA GLU A 139 -19.15 5.72 22.22
C GLU A 139 -18.97 4.21 22.29
N PHE A 140 -17.73 3.72 22.22
CA PHE A 140 -17.45 2.31 22.42
C PHE A 140 -17.89 1.86 23.82
N SER A 141 -17.62 2.67 24.84
CA SER A 141 -18.07 2.41 26.22
C SER A 141 -19.60 2.35 26.34
N LYS A 142 -20.34 3.20 25.62
CA LYS A 142 -21.82 3.14 25.57
C LYS A 142 -22.30 1.83 24.94
N GLN A 143 -21.71 1.41 23.82
CA GLN A 143 -22.04 0.14 23.17
C GLN A 143 -21.73 -1.05 24.10
N LEU A 144 -20.56 -1.05 24.73
CA LEU A 144 -20.17 -2.08 25.71
C LEU A 144 -21.17 -2.15 26.87
N ASN A 145 -21.60 -1.00 27.39
CA ASN A 145 -22.62 -0.93 28.44
C ASN A 145 -23.98 -1.50 28.00
N GLN A 146 -24.38 -1.29 26.74
CA GLN A 146 -25.60 -1.89 26.20
C GLN A 146 -25.48 -3.42 26.13
N VAL A 147 -24.32 -3.95 25.73
CA VAL A 147 -24.04 -5.39 25.71
C VAL A 147 -24.12 -5.98 27.13
N ILE A 148 -23.45 -5.36 28.11
CA ILE A 148 -23.46 -5.80 29.52
C ILE A 148 -24.89 -5.78 30.10
N LYS A 149 -25.70 -4.78 29.74
CA LYS A 149 -27.11 -4.68 30.18
C LYS A 149 -28.04 -5.60 29.40
N GLY A 150 -27.57 -6.24 28.33
CA GLY A 150 -28.36 -7.14 27.50
C GLY A 150 -28.81 -8.40 28.24
N GLN A 151 -29.89 -9.02 27.74
CA GLN A 151 -30.52 -10.19 28.38
C GLN A 151 -29.55 -11.36 28.60
N LYS A 152 -28.66 -11.63 27.64
CA LYS A 152 -27.66 -12.69 27.76
C LYS A 152 -26.69 -12.43 28.91
N SER A 153 -26.09 -11.24 28.96
CA SER A 153 -25.17 -10.85 30.02
C SER A 153 -25.85 -10.81 31.39
N ARG A 154 -27.11 -10.36 31.47
CA ARG A 154 -27.88 -10.42 32.72
C ARG A 154 -28.05 -11.84 33.25
N LYS A 155 -28.34 -12.82 32.39
CA LYS A 155 -28.45 -14.23 32.80
C LYS A 155 -27.13 -14.77 33.34
N GLU A 156 -26.02 -14.49 32.67
CA GLU A 156 -24.68 -14.89 33.16
C GLU A 156 -24.34 -14.19 34.49
N ILE A 157 -24.62 -12.89 34.60
CA ILE A 157 -24.42 -12.13 35.85
C ILE A 157 -25.28 -12.71 36.97
N GLN A 158 -26.55 -13.04 36.69
CA GLN A 158 -27.44 -13.67 37.67
C GLN A 158 -26.89 -15.01 38.13
N LYS A 159 -26.43 -15.86 37.21
CA LYS A 159 -25.82 -17.15 37.54
C LYS A 159 -24.57 -16.99 38.41
N VAL A 160 -23.67 -16.08 38.05
CA VAL A 160 -22.47 -15.77 38.86
C VAL A 160 -22.87 -15.25 40.25
N MET A 161 -23.95 -14.48 40.34
CA MET A 161 -24.46 -13.97 41.61
C MET A 161 -25.07 -15.10 42.47
N GLU A 162 -25.83 -16.02 41.87
CA GLU A 162 -26.34 -17.22 42.53
C GLU A 162 -25.20 -18.09 43.07
N GLU A 163 -24.18 -18.37 42.24
CA GLU A 163 -22.97 -19.10 42.66
C GLU A 163 -22.22 -18.39 43.79
N ALA A 164 -22.12 -17.05 43.73
CA ALA A 164 -21.47 -16.26 44.78
C ALA A 164 -22.24 -16.33 46.11
N LEU A 165 -23.58 -16.29 46.09
CA LEU A 165 -24.43 -16.46 47.27
C LEU A 165 -24.30 -17.86 47.88
N GLU A 166 -24.06 -18.87 47.06
CA GLU A 166 -23.87 -20.24 47.53
C GLU A 166 -22.47 -20.47 48.15
N SER A 167 -21.52 -19.57 47.90
CA SER A 167 -20.16 -19.71 48.40
C SER A 167 -20.10 -19.68 49.93
N PRO A 168 -19.30 -20.56 50.56
CA PRO A 168 -19.15 -20.60 52.02
C PRO A 168 -18.74 -19.25 52.62
N THR A 169 -17.82 -18.55 51.94
CA THR A 169 -17.34 -17.23 52.35
C THR A 169 -18.44 -16.18 52.36
N PHE A 170 -19.33 -16.20 51.35
CA PHE A 170 -20.46 -15.27 51.32
C PHE A 170 -21.50 -15.63 52.38
N LYS A 171 -21.85 -16.91 52.51
CA LYS A 171 -22.77 -17.39 53.56
C LYS A 171 -22.29 -17.00 54.96
N GLU A 172 -21.01 -17.19 55.27
CA GLU A 172 -20.44 -16.80 56.56
C GLU A 172 -20.54 -15.29 56.81
N LYS A 173 -20.13 -14.47 55.82
CA LYS A 173 -20.24 -13.00 55.93
C LYS A 173 -21.69 -12.55 56.07
N PHE A 174 -22.59 -13.17 55.32
CA PHE A 174 -24.02 -12.87 55.37
C PHE A 174 -24.61 -13.22 56.74
N SER A 175 -24.29 -14.40 57.29
CA SER A 175 -24.69 -14.80 58.64
C SER A 175 -24.16 -13.85 59.71
N LYS A 176 -22.89 -13.45 59.65
CA LYS A 176 -22.30 -12.46 60.57
C LYS A 176 -23.02 -11.11 60.51
N LEU A 177 -23.30 -10.61 59.30
CA LEU A 177 -24.05 -9.36 59.12
C LEU A 177 -25.49 -9.47 59.66
N LEU A 178 -26.14 -10.62 59.48
CA LEU A 178 -27.48 -10.86 59.99
C LEU A 178 -27.48 -10.89 61.53
N GLU A 179 -26.51 -11.56 62.15
CA GLU A 179 -26.35 -11.57 63.61
C GLU A 179 -26.10 -10.17 64.18
N GLU A 180 -25.26 -9.36 63.53
CA GLU A 180 -25.01 -7.97 63.93
C GLU A 180 -26.28 -7.11 63.81
N ALA A 181 -27.05 -7.28 62.73
CA ALA A 181 -28.30 -6.57 62.53
C ALA A 181 -29.35 -6.95 63.59
N VAL A 182 -29.48 -8.24 63.92
CA VAL A 182 -30.35 -8.73 64.99
C VAL A 182 -29.91 -8.15 66.33
N LYS A 183 -28.62 -8.22 66.68
CA LYS A 183 -28.07 -7.65 67.92
C LYS A 183 -28.31 -6.13 68.03
N LYS A 184 -28.21 -5.39 66.92
CA LYS A 184 -28.55 -3.94 66.88
C LYS A 184 -30.05 -3.73 67.11
N SER A 185 -30.90 -4.50 66.46
CA SER A 185 -32.36 -4.39 66.61
C SER A 185 -32.84 -4.72 68.02
N GLU A 186 -32.22 -5.70 68.70
CA GLU A 186 -32.51 -6.02 70.09
C GLU A 186 -32.01 -4.95 71.07
N LYS A 187 -30.84 -4.36 70.81
CA LYS A 187 -30.33 -3.22 71.59
C LYS A 187 -31.22 -1.97 71.43
N GLU A 188 -31.77 -1.74 70.23
CA GLU A 188 -32.75 -0.67 69.99
C GLU A 188 -34.11 -0.96 70.64
N LYS A 189 -34.59 -2.21 70.61
CA LYS A 189 -35.82 -2.61 71.32
C LYS A 189 -35.67 -2.51 72.84
N LYS A 190 -34.51 -2.87 73.41
CA LYS A 190 -34.24 -2.68 74.85
C LYS A 190 -34.18 -1.20 75.26
N LYS A 191 -33.70 -0.30 74.38
CA LYS A 191 -33.75 1.15 74.63
C LYS A 191 -35.17 1.74 74.55
N LYS A 192 -36.07 1.18 73.73
CA LYS A 192 -37.50 1.59 73.69
C LYS A 192 -38.38 0.93 74.77
N GLY A 193 -38.01 -0.23 75.29
CA GLY A 193 -38.75 -0.92 76.35
C GLY A 193 -38.58 -0.34 77.75
N GLN A 194 -37.58 0.53 77.97
CA GLN A 194 -37.30 1.12 79.28
C GLN A 194 -38.01 2.46 79.53
N GLN A 195 -38.90 2.90 78.62
CA GLN A 195 -39.67 4.14 78.75
C GLN A 195 -41.20 3.91 78.77
N GLY A 196 -41.66 2.71 79.13
CA GLY A 196 -43.10 2.37 79.13
C GLY A 196 -43.58 1.48 80.28
N GLY A 197 -42.80 1.32 81.35
CA GLY A 197 -43.14 0.42 82.45
C GLY A 197 -42.78 0.99 83.82
N SER A 198 -43.44 2.06 84.23
CA SER A 198 -43.55 2.48 85.63
C SER A 198 -44.75 3.38 85.79
N GLY A 199 -45.82 2.83 86.38
CA GLY A 199 -46.99 3.59 86.77
C GLY A 199 -48.25 2.76 86.66
N GLU A 200 -48.48 1.85 87.61
CA GLU A 200 -49.75 1.79 88.35
C GLU A 200 -49.72 0.65 89.37
N GLY A 201 -49.51 1.06 90.62
CA GLY A 201 -49.70 0.25 91.82
C GLY A 201 -49.78 1.21 93.00
N GLU A 202 -50.97 1.26 93.62
CA GLU A 202 -51.29 1.78 94.96
C GLU A 202 -51.51 3.30 95.16
N GLN A 203 -52.77 3.69 95.32
CA GLN A 203 -53.37 4.24 96.56
C GLN A 203 -54.86 4.54 96.31
N SER A 204 -55.80 3.78 96.87
CA SER A 204 -56.44 3.95 98.19
C SER A 204 -57.31 5.21 98.32
N SER A 205 -58.61 4.95 98.57
CA SER A 205 -59.43 5.64 99.57
C SER A 205 -59.67 7.15 99.40
N SER A 206 -60.85 7.51 98.89
CA SER A 206 -61.87 8.34 99.57
C SER A 206 -62.96 8.79 98.60
#